data_AF-A0A7S2Y4Z7-F1
#
_entry.id   AF-A0A7S2Y4Z7-F1
#
_cell.length_a   1.000
_cell.length_b   1.000
_cell.length_c   1.000
_cell.angle_alpha   90.00
_cell.angle_beta   90.00
_cell.angle_gamma   90.00
#
_symmetry.space_group_name_H-M   'P 1'
#
loop_
_entity.id
_entity.type
_entity.pdbx_description
1 polymer ?
#
loop_
_entity_poly.entity_id
_entity_poly.type
_entity_poly.pdbx_seq_one_letter_code
_entity_poly.pdbx_strand_id
1 'polypeptide(L)'
;TGPTTTTTTSSHAAASQHGNGTTKKRSRSTHGKSSKRRSSSSHKSQPKYGASMLTRRLLLPAASTGEPSHQELPWSCAIYSIVNWMVGFCDVEGIQTMCLKVLPFLLEDEQQRMTAQRAGLTDVVLRDMVLFPDSPQLHTAAFHTIVLLARPLGGREGMLFHTSMVNSSGIFNGGGSGEDSVSASSGKNGIAIMLDSMRRFRNDEVLQAMSCWSLVNIALAPAQKDVLIKLGGIEVTTHAMIAHPYSAEVQFRALFALINLVIPRVDGAPAAPAAAEAPPNGAAQQQPDMDVDDDDDTSTEKEVLDELVERIVELVVRAMKTFCSSESILNRACLVLHNLSLRQEYHPSLLWTPNCYQMLEWCMSNYRSDQVLQQSAAGTLHRLQLTLSSSETLRHRFNSALAAEQQMSLEQAHREAMMLHEQFDQAAAAAASEQPPSREEATAETTL
;
A
#
# COMPACT_ATOMS: atom_id res chain seq x y z
N THR A 1 9.10 45.95 -59.80
CA THR A 1 7.68 46.35 -59.93
C THR A 1 6.99 46.11 -58.60
N GLY A 2 6.38 47.14 -58.01
CA GLY A 2 5.39 47.00 -56.91
C GLY A 2 3.96 47.09 -57.48
N PRO A 3 2.92 47.50 -56.72
CA PRO A 3 2.83 47.94 -55.30
C PRO A 3 2.28 46.80 -54.39
N THR A 4 1.56 46.90 -53.25
CA THR A 4 0.92 47.94 -52.37
C THR A 4 0.91 47.36 -50.93
N THR A 5 1.32 48.03 -49.84
CA THR A 5 0.59 48.99 -48.94
C THR A 5 -0.73 48.47 -48.34
N THR A 6 -1.15 48.69 -47.07
CA THR A 6 -0.67 49.36 -45.81
C THR A 6 -1.66 48.91 -44.67
N THR A 7 -1.82 49.38 -43.41
CA THR A 7 -1.36 50.39 -42.39
C THR A 7 -2.11 49.98 -41.08
N THR A 8 -1.76 50.20 -39.80
CA THR A 8 -0.62 50.66 -38.95
C THR A 8 -0.97 50.19 -37.49
N THR A 9 -0.58 50.68 -36.29
CA THR A 9 0.11 51.90 -35.82
C THR A 9 0.72 51.70 -34.39
N SER A 10 1.96 52.16 -34.21
CA SER A 10 2.64 52.65 -32.98
C SER A 10 2.21 52.24 -31.55
N SER A 11 3.18 51.71 -30.80
CA SER A 11 3.33 51.89 -29.35
C SER A 11 4.26 53.08 -29.03
N HIS A 12 4.24 53.59 -27.79
CA HIS A 12 5.36 54.36 -27.21
C HIS A 12 5.34 54.29 -25.67
N ALA A 13 6.52 54.36 -25.05
CA ALA A 13 6.71 54.29 -23.59
C ALA A 13 7.43 55.54 -23.06
N ALA A 14 7.23 55.86 -21.78
CA ALA A 14 8.00 56.84 -21.00
C ALA A 14 7.85 56.55 -19.49
N ALA A 15 8.77 57.05 -18.66
CA ALA A 15 8.81 56.80 -17.21
C ALA A 15 9.17 58.05 -16.39
N SER A 16 8.67 58.13 -15.14
CA SER A 16 9.15 58.96 -14.00
C SER A 16 8.35 58.48 -12.77
N GLN A 17 8.89 58.10 -11.60
CA GLN A 17 9.78 58.79 -10.65
C GLN A 17 9.19 60.03 -9.93
N HIS A 18 9.30 59.98 -8.60
CA HIS A 18 9.27 61.05 -7.57
C HIS A 18 7.93 61.72 -7.22
N GLY A 19 7.75 61.99 -5.91
CA GLY A 19 6.62 62.75 -5.33
C GLY A 19 6.43 62.47 -3.83
N ASN A 20 6.75 63.42 -2.96
CA ASN A 20 6.71 63.30 -1.50
C ASN A 20 5.66 64.28 -0.91
N GLY A 21 5.00 63.99 0.22
CA GLY A 21 4.25 65.03 0.97
C GLY A 21 2.95 64.67 1.71
N THR A 22 3.07 64.51 3.05
CA THR A 22 2.23 65.09 4.13
C THR A 22 0.72 65.42 3.88
N THR A 23 -0.21 65.06 4.77
CA THR A 23 -0.43 65.77 6.06
C THR A 23 -1.46 65.08 7.00
N LYS A 24 -1.50 65.53 8.26
CA LYS A 24 -2.38 65.07 9.36
C LYS A 24 -3.84 65.59 9.23
N LYS A 25 -4.82 64.83 9.74
CA LYS A 25 -5.62 65.25 10.93
C LYS A 25 -6.51 64.14 11.53
N ARG A 26 -6.90 64.36 12.80
CA ARG A 26 -7.78 63.51 13.63
C ARG A 26 -9.17 64.15 13.71
N SER A 27 -10.23 63.35 13.82
CA SER A 27 -11.41 63.68 14.62
C SER A 27 -12.10 62.42 15.13
N ARG A 28 -12.83 62.55 16.24
CA ARG A 28 -13.59 61.49 16.94
C ARG A 28 -15.10 61.76 16.75
N SER A 29 -15.91 60.83 17.27
CA SER A 29 -17.25 61.05 17.85
C SER A 29 -18.43 61.19 16.86
N THR A 30 -19.68 60.82 17.17
CA THR A 30 -20.24 59.98 18.27
C THR A 30 -21.71 59.65 17.98
N HIS A 31 -22.18 58.48 18.48
CA HIS A 31 -23.57 58.20 18.90
C HIS A 31 -24.73 58.33 17.90
N GLY A 32 -25.65 57.35 17.94
CA GLY A 32 -26.88 57.36 17.14
C GLY A 32 -27.80 56.18 17.41
N LYS A 33 -28.32 56.05 18.64
CA LYS A 33 -29.34 55.03 18.96
C LYS A 33 -30.70 55.44 18.37
N SER A 34 -31.39 54.52 17.70
CA SER A 34 -32.84 54.58 17.53
C SER A 34 -33.41 53.17 17.43
N SER A 35 -34.63 52.96 17.92
CA SER A 35 -35.30 51.66 17.98
C SER A 35 -36.72 51.74 17.46
N LYS A 36 -37.22 50.66 16.84
CA LYS A 36 -38.66 50.39 16.85
C LYS A 36 -39.03 48.93 16.56
N ARG A 37 -39.75 48.37 17.55
CA ARG A 37 -40.86 47.40 17.50
C ARG A 37 -40.83 46.21 16.51
N ARG A 38 -41.03 45.03 17.11
CA ARG A 38 -41.56 43.82 16.48
C ARG A 38 -42.88 44.06 15.72
N SER A 39 -43.07 43.31 14.63
CA SER A 39 -44.35 42.71 14.27
C SER A 39 -44.13 41.19 14.08
N SER A 40 -45.19 40.38 14.17
CA SER A 40 -45.09 38.92 14.19
C SER A 40 -45.93 38.30 13.07
N SER A 41 -45.30 37.46 12.25
CA SER A 41 -45.99 36.53 11.34
C SER A 41 -45.33 35.15 11.41
N SER A 42 -46.15 34.10 11.37
CA SER A 42 -45.73 32.71 11.52
C SER A 42 -45.42 32.08 10.16
N HIS A 43 -44.13 31.96 9.81
CA HIS A 43 -43.69 31.10 8.72
C HIS A 43 -42.87 29.92 9.28
N LYS A 44 -43.16 28.72 8.77
CA LYS A 44 -42.42 27.49 9.10
C LYS A 44 -40.95 27.70 8.71
N SER A 45 -40.04 27.57 9.67
CA SER A 45 -38.61 27.75 9.41
C SER A 45 -38.06 26.58 8.58
N GLN A 46 -37.77 26.83 7.31
CA GLN A 46 -36.87 25.95 6.56
C GLN A 46 -35.48 25.92 7.25
N PRO A 47 -34.76 24.79 7.20
CA PRO A 47 -33.41 24.70 7.74
C PRO A 47 -32.49 25.72 7.07
N LYS A 48 -31.77 26.51 7.88
CA LYS A 48 -30.84 27.53 7.39
C LYS A 48 -29.50 26.90 7.02
N TYR A 49 -29.43 26.33 5.82
CA TYR A 49 -28.15 25.94 5.22
C TYR A 49 -27.22 27.15 5.08
N GLY A 50 -25.91 26.91 5.20
CA GLY A 50 -24.89 27.94 5.04
C GLY A 50 -24.95 28.60 3.65
N ALA A 51 -24.65 29.89 3.59
CA ALA A 51 -24.76 30.73 2.39
C ALA A 51 -23.62 30.52 1.38
N SER A 52 -23.33 29.27 1.03
CA SER A 52 -22.45 28.92 -0.08
C SER A 52 -23.11 29.28 -1.42
N MET A 53 -22.28 29.65 -2.41
CA MET A 53 -22.70 29.82 -3.81
C MET A 53 -23.39 28.56 -4.37
N LEU A 54 -23.02 27.38 -3.87
CA LEU A 54 -23.57 26.08 -4.30
C LEU A 54 -25.02 25.90 -3.83
N THR A 55 -25.31 26.19 -2.55
CA THR A 55 -26.66 26.13 -1.95
C THR A 55 -27.68 26.94 -2.75
N ARG A 56 -27.24 28.07 -3.32
CA ARG A 56 -28.07 29.00 -4.10
C ARG A 56 -28.33 28.57 -5.55
N ARG A 57 -27.64 27.53 -6.05
CA ARG A 57 -27.85 26.96 -7.39
C ARG A 57 -28.68 25.67 -7.38
N LEU A 58 -28.60 24.88 -6.30
CA LEU A 58 -29.28 23.58 -6.19
C LEU A 58 -30.78 23.65 -5.83
N LEU A 59 -31.27 24.79 -5.33
CA LEU A 59 -32.59 24.89 -4.67
C LEU A 59 -33.56 25.89 -5.32
N LEU A 60 -33.31 26.34 -6.54
CA LEU A 60 -34.29 27.12 -7.32
C LEU A 60 -35.15 26.20 -8.20
N PRO A 61 -36.48 26.42 -8.34
CA PRO A 61 -37.31 25.66 -9.26
C PRO A 61 -36.88 25.87 -10.72
N ALA A 62 -36.87 24.79 -11.50
CA ALA A 62 -36.61 24.85 -12.93
C ALA A 62 -37.73 25.62 -13.67
N ALA A 63 -37.35 26.39 -14.69
CA ALA A 63 -38.30 27.12 -15.53
C ALA A 63 -39.08 26.15 -16.45
N SER A 64 -40.35 26.46 -16.70
CA SER A 64 -41.28 25.55 -17.37
C SER A 64 -41.26 25.65 -18.89
N THR A 65 -40.52 24.76 -19.55
CA THR A 65 -40.67 24.43 -20.99
C THR A 65 -40.55 22.92 -21.17
N GLY A 66 -41.62 22.27 -21.66
CA GLY A 66 -41.67 20.82 -21.80
C GLY A 66 -41.21 20.35 -23.18
N GLU A 67 -40.04 19.73 -23.22
CA GLU A 67 -39.49 18.91 -24.32
C GLU A 67 -38.52 17.91 -23.66
N PRO A 68 -38.56 16.59 -23.95
CA PRO A 68 -37.66 15.58 -23.36
C PRO A 68 -36.24 15.65 -23.95
N SER A 69 -35.66 16.85 -23.91
CA SER A 69 -34.26 17.11 -24.16
C SER A 69 -33.39 16.31 -23.18
N HIS A 70 -32.42 15.55 -23.70
CA HIS A 70 -31.35 14.98 -22.89
C HIS A 70 -30.47 16.14 -22.38
N GLN A 71 -30.85 16.69 -21.22
CA GLN A 71 -30.18 17.87 -20.68
C GLN A 71 -28.81 17.48 -20.13
N GLU A 72 -27.78 17.79 -20.91
CA GLU A 72 -26.39 17.84 -20.52
C GLU A 72 -26.20 18.89 -19.41
N LEU A 73 -26.58 18.53 -18.18
CA LEU A 73 -25.99 19.12 -17.00
C LEU A 73 -24.46 18.96 -17.14
N PRO A 74 -23.64 20.01 -16.98
CA PRO A 74 -22.19 19.84 -17.01
C PRO A 74 -21.81 18.89 -15.87
N TRP A 75 -21.41 17.66 -16.21
CA TRP A 75 -21.23 16.55 -15.27
C TRP A 75 -20.24 16.94 -14.16
N SER A 76 -20.77 17.38 -13.02
CA SER A 76 -20.03 17.50 -11.78
C SER A 76 -19.68 16.08 -11.34
N CYS A 77 -18.47 15.67 -11.76
CA CYS A 77 -17.85 14.35 -11.61
C CYS A 77 -18.44 13.50 -10.46
N ALA A 78 -18.79 12.23 -10.73
CA ALA A 78 -19.45 11.34 -9.77
C ALA A 78 -18.72 11.28 -8.41
N ILE A 79 -17.39 11.37 -8.44
CA ILE A 79 -16.51 11.56 -7.29
C ILE A 79 -16.94 12.73 -6.38
N TYR A 80 -17.26 13.92 -6.92
CA TYR A 80 -17.72 15.06 -6.10
C TYR A 80 -19.07 14.77 -5.45
N SER A 81 -19.99 14.09 -6.13
CA SER A 81 -21.28 13.70 -5.53
C SER A 81 -21.06 12.73 -4.36
N ILE A 82 -20.17 11.76 -4.52
CA ILE A 82 -19.82 10.81 -3.45
C ILE A 82 -19.11 11.51 -2.29
N VAL A 83 -18.08 12.32 -2.54
CA VAL A 83 -17.36 13.09 -1.50
C VAL A 83 -18.32 14.00 -0.73
N ASN A 84 -19.25 14.68 -1.41
CA ASN A 84 -20.26 15.51 -0.74
C ASN A 84 -21.23 14.69 0.13
N TRP A 85 -21.58 13.45 -0.26
CA TRP A 85 -22.36 12.54 0.59
C TRP A 85 -21.54 12.06 1.79
N MET A 86 -20.29 11.65 1.58
CA MET A 86 -19.40 11.18 2.63
C MET A 86 -19.16 12.27 3.69
N VAL A 87 -18.94 13.51 3.27
CA VAL A 87 -18.82 14.68 4.17
C VAL A 87 -20.17 15.04 4.82
N GLY A 88 -21.28 14.96 4.08
CA GLY A 88 -22.61 15.34 4.56
C GLY A 88 -23.28 14.36 5.53
N PHE A 89 -22.83 13.10 5.54
CA PHE A 89 -23.33 12.02 6.40
C PHE A 89 -22.18 11.31 7.15
N CYS A 90 -21.14 12.07 7.55
CA CYS A 90 -19.90 11.56 8.12
C CYS A 90 -20.07 10.74 9.41
N ASP A 91 -21.22 10.83 10.07
CA ASP A 91 -21.63 10.09 11.26
C ASP A 91 -22.41 8.78 10.95
N VAL A 92 -22.67 8.47 9.67
CA VAL A 92 -23.47 7.30 9.25
C VAL A 92 -22.60 6.23 8.57
N GLU A 93 -22.11 5.26 9.36
CA GLU A 93 -21.25 4.14 8.92
C GLU A 93 -21.75 3.45 7.63
N GLY A 94 -23.06 3.17 7.55
CA GLY A 94 -23.67 2.49 6.42
C GLY A 94 -23.62 3.30 5.10
N ILE A 95 -23.63 4.63 5.19
CA ILE A 95 -23.46 5.51 4.02
C ILE A 95 -21.99 5.54 3.62
N GLN A 96 -21.06 5.71 4.57
CA GLN A 96 -19.62 5.67 4.28
C GLN A 96 -19.21 4.35 3.65
N THR A 97 -19.60 3.22 4.24
CA THR A 97 -19.33 1.87 3.72
C THR A 97 -19.91 1.64 2.32
N MET A 98 -21.07 2.22 2.02
CA MET A 98 -21.68 2.15 0.68
C MET A 98 -20.88 3.00 -0.33
N CYS A 99 -20.51 4.23 0.02
CA CYS A 99 -19.68 5.09 -0.81
C CYS A 99 -18.29 4.47 -1.08
N LEU A 100 -17.60 3.97 -0.04
CA LEU A 100 -16.30 3.30 -0.12
C LEU A 100 -16.33 2.02 -0.97
N LYS A 101 -17.49 1.35 -1.10
CA LYS A 101 -17.64 0.18 -1.98
C LYS A 101 -17.91 0.54 -3.45
N VAL A 102 -18.41 1.75 -3.73
CA VAL A 102 -18.63 2.26 -5.09
C VAL A 102 -17.37 2.94 -5.64
N LEU A 103 -16.61 3.62 -4.80
CA LEU A 103 -15.42 4.39 -5.19
C LEU A 103 -14.39 3.60 -6.03
N PRO A 104 -14.05 2.33 -5.71
CA PRO A 104 -13.08 1.57 -6.50
C PRO A 104 -13.38 1.51 -8.00
N PHE A 105 -14.65 1.31 -8.38
CA PHE A 105 -15.06 1.23 -9.80
C PHE A 105 -14.88 2.55 -10.56
N LEU A 106 -14.89 3.68 -9.86
CA LEU A 106 -14.61 4.99 -10.45
C LEU A 106 -13.11 5.28 -10.46
N LEU A 107 -12.41 4.93 -9.37
CA LEU A 107 -10.99 5.23 -9.17
C LEU A 107 -10.04 4.36 -10.00
N GLU A 108 -10.51 3.37 -10.75
CA GLU A 108 -9.69 2.73 -11.79
C GLU A 108 -9.26 3.77 -12.86
N ASP A 109 -10.15 4.68 -13.26
CA ASP A 109 -9.84 5.78 -14.19
C ASP A 109 -8.93 6.85 -13.54
N GLU A 110 -7.89 7.28 -14.27
CA GLU A 110 -6.91 8.24 -13.75
C GLU A 110 -7.48 9.65 -13.57
N GLN A 111 -8.41 10.09 -14.43
CA GLN A 111 -9.04 11.41 -14.31
C GLN A 111 -10.00 11.46 -13.11
N GLN A 112 -10.72 10.36 -12.82
CA GLN A 112 -11.49 10.20 -11.58
C GLN A 112 -10.55 10.18 -10.36
N ARG A 113 -9.47 9.40 -10.37
CA ARG A 113 -8.43 9.34 -9.31
C ARG A 113 -7.87 10.73 -8.99
N MET A 114 -7.50 11.47 -10.03
CA MET A 114 -7.03 12.86 -9.96
C MET A 114 -8.08 13.82 -9.40
N THR A 115 -9.34 13.65 -9.77
CA THR A 115 -10.44 14.46 -9.22
C THR A 115 -10.66 14.16 -7.74
N ALA A 116 -10.52 12.90 -7.32
CA ALA A 116 -10.71 12.46 -5.95
C ALA A 116 -9.61 12.95 -5.00
N GLN A 117 -8.34 12.87 -5.42
CA GLN A 117 -7.22 13.47 -4.69
C GLN A 117 -7.41 14.99 -4.50
N ARG A 118 -7.87 15.69 -5.54
CA ARG A 118 -8.17 17.14 -5.48
C ARG A 118 -9.41 17.50 -4.67
N ALA A 119 -10.33 16.55 -4.45
CA ALA A 119 -11.53 16.72 -3.66
C ALA A 119 -11.33 16.40 -2.15
N GLY A 120 -10.12 16.04 -1.72
CA GLY A 120 -9.84 15.64 -0.33
C GLY A 120 -10.41 14.27 0.04
N LEU A 121 -10.60 13.36 -0.93
CA LEU A 121 -11.18 12.05 -0.64
C LEU A 121 -10.31 11.24 0.34
N THR A 122 -8.97 11.35 0.31
CA THR A 122 -8.14 10.57 1.24
C THR A 122 -8.35 11.01 2.69
N ASP A 123 -8.50 12.32 2.95
CA ASP A 123 -8.79 12.86 4.29
C ASP A 123 -10.17 12.41 4.80
N VAL A 124 -11.14 12.31 3.88
CA VAL A 124 -12.47 11.73 4.13
C VAL A 124 -12.33 10.26 4.55
N VAL A 125 -11.66 9.42 3.74
CA VAL A 125 -11.50 7.99 3.98
C VAL A 125 -10.73 7.72 5.30
N LEU A 126 -9.65 8.46 5.55
CA LEU A 126 -8.86 8.34 6.79
C LEU A 126 -9.64 8.79 8.03
N ARG A 127 -10.45 9.84 7.93
CA ARG A 127 -11.35 10.27 9.02
C ARG A 127 -12.41 9.21 9.30
N ASP A 128 -12.97 8.56 8.28
CA ASP A 128 -13.99 7.53 8.48
C ASP A 128 -13.39 6.30 9.21
N MET A 129 -12.13 5.93 8.93
CA MET A 129 -11.36 4.93 9.72
C MET A 129 -11.06 5.35 11.18
N VAL A 130 -11.25 6.63 11.54
CA VAL A 130 -11.13 7.15 12.91
C VAL A 130 -12.50 7.27 13.60
N LEU A 131 -13.57 7.52 12.83
CA LEU A 131 -14.94 7.62 13.33
C LEU A 131 -15.61 6.27 13.57
N PHE A 132 -15.27 5.25 12.76
CA PHE A 132 -15.87 3.90 12.82
C PHE A 132 -14.81 2.82 13.11
N PRO A 133 -14.00 2.97 14.18
CA PRO A 133 -12.80 2.17 14.39
C PRO A 133 -13.09 0.67 14.42
N ASP A 134 -14.23 0.25 14.96
CA ASP A 134 -14.58 -1.16 15.17
C ASP A 134 -15.29 -1.83 13.97
N SER A 135 -15.33 -1.17 12.80
CA SER A 135 -15.96 -1.69 11.57
C SER A 135 -14.93 -2.25 10.56
N PRO A 136 -14.62 -3.56 10.58
CA PRO A 136 -13.67 -4.14 9.62
C PRO A 136 -14.18 -4.07 8.17
N GLN A 137 -15.50 -4.04 7.94
CA GLN A 137 -16.07 -3.91 6.61
C GLN A 137 -15.89 -2.50 6.02
N LEU A 138 -15.98 -1.46 6.86
CA LEU A 138 -15.64 -0.09 6.45
C LEU A 138 -14.13 0.04 6.21
N HIS A 139 -13.31 -0.46 7.14
CA HIS A 139 -11.85 -0.39 7.05
C HIS A 139 -11.31 -1.14 5.82
N THR A 140 -11.86 -2.30 5.47
CA THR A 140 -11.49 -3.04 4.24
C THR A 140 -11.81 -2.24 2.97
N ALA A 141 -12.98 -1.60 2.91
CA ALA A 141 -13.37 -0.75 1.78
C ALA A 141 -12.55 0.55 1.72
N ALA A 142 -12.16 1.10 2.87
CA ALA A 142 -11.23 2.21 3.00
C ALA A 142 -9.84 1.84 2.46
N PHE A 143 -9.26 0.69 2.84
CA PHE A 143 -7.99 0.22 2.28
C PHE A 143 -8.05 0.02 0.76
N HIS A 144 -9.11 -0.58 0.21
CA HIS A 144 -9.27 -0.72 -1.24
C HIS A 144 -9.37 0.65 -1.95
N THR A 145 -10.03 1.62 -1.33
CA THR A 145 -10.06 3.02 -1.81
C THR A 145 -8.66 3.67 -1.75
N ILE A 146 -7.92 3.46 -0.66
CA ILE A 146 -6.55 4.00 -0.48
C ILE A 146 -5.57 3.37 -1.47
N VAL A 147 -5.63 2.05 -1.74
CA VAL A 147 -4.86 1.39 -2.80
C VAL A 147 -4.96 2.18 -4.11
N LEU A 148 -6.20 2.52 -4.51
CA LEU A 148 -6.49 3.17 -5.78
C LEU A 148 -6.14 4.66 -5.79
N LEU A 149 -6.24 5.36 -4.66
CA LEU A 149 -5.77 6.74 -4.51
C LEU A 149 -4.24 6.84 -4.43
N ALA A 150 -3.57 5.81 -3.93
CA ALA A 150 -2.12 5.72 -3.81
C ALA A 150 -1.42 5.24 -5.09
N ARG A 151 -2.14 4.66 -6.06
CA ARG A 151 -1.57 4.30 -7.37
C ARG A 151 -0.92 5.55 -8.00
N PRO A 152 0.36 5.47 -8.44
CA PRO A 152 1.00 6.53 -9.21
C PRO A 152 0.25 6.90 -10.50
N LEU A 153 0.62 8.05 -11.06
CA LEU A 153 -0.08 8.71 -12.17
C LEU A 153 0.79 8.74 -13.43
N GLY A 154 0.18 8.67 -14.62
CA GLY A 154 0.86 8.85 -15.91
C GLY A 154 1.80 7.71 -16.33
N GLY A 155 1.89 6.63 -15.56
CA GLY A 155 2.67 5.45 -15.92
C GLY A 155 1.82 4.36 -16.57
N ARG A 156 2.34 3.76 -17.64
CA ARG A 156 2.03 2.35 -17.94
C ARG A 156 2.74 1.48 -16.90
N GLU A 157 2.22 0.28 -16.67
CA GLU A 157 2.89 -0.73 -15.85
C GLU A 157 4.34 -0.94 -16.36
N GLY A 158 5.33 -0.72 -15.50
CA GLY A 158 6.77 -0.73 -15.84
C GLY A 158 7.42 0.62 -16.20
N MET A 159 6.72 1.76 -16.17
CA MET A 159 7.30 3.09 -16.46
C MET A 159 7.82 3.82 -15.21
N LEU A 160 8.90 4.60 -15.37
CA LEU A 160 9.44 5.49 -14.32
C LEU A 160 8.52 6.69 -14.05
N PHE A 161 8.38 7.08 -12.77
CA PHE A 161 7.51 8.19 -12.34
C PHE A 161 8.30 9.47 -12.10
N HIS A 162 8.06 10.50 -12.92
CA HIS A 162 8.54 11.87 -12.65
C HIS A 162 7.67 12.64 -11.65
N THR A 163 6.45 12.14 -11.38
CA THR A 163 5.50 12.77 -10.44
C THR A 163 4.79 11.67 -9.65
N SER A 164 5.20 11.48 -8.38
CA SER A 164 4.34 10.79 -7.40
C SER A 164 3.00 11.54 -7.24
N MET A 165 1.99 10.90 -6.64
CA MET A 165 0.63 11.44 -6.38
C MET A 165 0.58 12.98 -6.26
N VAL A 166 -0.39 13.65 -6.89
CA VAL A 166 -0.37 15.14 -6.99
C VAL A 166 -0.40 15.88 -5.64
N ASN A 167 -0.77 15.20 -4.54
CA ASN A 167 -0.64 15.70 -3.16
C ASN A 167 0.24 14.80 -2.26
N SER A 168 1.24 14.09 -2.80
CA SER A 168 2.04 13.07 -2.07
C SER A 168 2.60 13.53 -0.72
N SER A 169 3.06 14.78 -0.62
CA SER A 169 3.59 15.36 0.63
C SER A 169 2.53 15.72 1.67
N GLY A 170 1.25 15.83 1.27
CA GLY A 170 0.13 16.23 2.15
C GLY A 170 -0.83 15.09 2.51
N ILE A 171 -0.91 14.01 1.72
CA ILE A 171 -1.92 12.94 1.89
C ILE A 171 -1.80 12.18 3.22
N PHE A 172 -0.58 12.02 3.76
CA PHE A 172 -0.35 11.32 5.02
C PHE A 172 0.32 12.19 6.09
N ASN A 173 1.02 13.26 5.70
CA ASN A 173 1.84 14.02 6.62
C ASN A 173 0.98 15.03 7.40
N GLY A 174 0.73 14.74 8.69
CA GLY A 174 -0.11 15.55 9.58
C GLY A 174 0.54 16.88 9.97
N GLY A 175 0.60 17.84 9.04
CA GLY A 175 1.40 19.06 9.18
C GLY A 175 0.93 20.22 8.29
N GLY A 176 -0.37 20.50 8.25
CA GLY A 176 -0.92 21.64 7.51
C GLY A 176 -0.51 22.98 8.11
N SER A 177 0.45 23.68 7.49
CA SER A 177 0.86 25.04 7.83
C SER A 177 -0.16 26.10 7.34
N GLY A 178 -1.38 26.05 7.89
CA GLY A 178 -2.46 27.00 7.59
C GLY A 178 -3.49 27.05 8.71
N GLU A 179 -3.71 28.25 9.28
CA GLU A 179 -4.41 28.45 10.56
C GLU A 179 -5.94 28.25 10.54
N ASP A 180 -6.55 28.05 9.37
CA ASP A 180 -8.01 28.01 9.17
C ASP A 180 -8.66 26.60 9.22
N SER A 181 -7.91 25.55 9.61
CA SER A 181 -8.40 24.15 9.64
C SER A 181 -9.27 23.83 10.86
N VAL A 182 -10.45 24.46 10.98
CA VAL A 182 -11.37 24.28 12.13
C VAL A 182 -12.17 22.97 12.04
N SER A 183 -11.49 21.83 12.19
CA SER A 183 -12.12 20.56 12.57
C SER A 183 -11.16 19.73 13.41
N ALA A 184 -11.59 19.34 14.62
CA ALA A 184 -10.75 18.68 15.62
C ALA A 184 -10.53 17.17 15.35
N SER A 185 -10.10 16.83 14.13
CA SER A 185 -9.46 15.54 13.89
C SER A 185 -8.13 15.53 14.65
N SER A 186 -7.88 14.48 15.43
CA SER A 186 -6.60 14.31 16.13
C SER A 186 -5.48 14.31 15.08
N GLY A 187 -4.44 15.13 15.27
CA GLY A 187 -3.34 15.37 14.32
C GLY A 187 -2.40 14.19 14.13
N LYS A 188 -2.96 13.01 13.81
CA LYS A 188 -2.25 11.77 13.52
C LYS A 188 -1.91 11.73 12.04
N ASN A 189 -0.70 11.29 11.73
CA ASN A 189 -0.28 10.94 10.38
C ASN A 189 -1.24 9.88 9.79
N GLY A 190 -1.61 10.01 8.51
CA GLY A 190 -2.55 9.09 7.87
C GLY A 190 -2.05 7.64 7.80
N ILE A 191 -0.73 7.44 7.65
CA ILE A 191 -0.12 6.12 7.78
C ILE A 191 -0.30 5.57 9.20
N ALA A 192 -0.19 6.39 10.24
CA ALA A 192 -0.41 5.93 11.62
C ALA A 192 -1.85 5.40 11.84
N ILE A 193 -2.86 5.98 11.18
CA ILE A 193 -4.26 5.49 11.19
C ILE A 193 -4.36 4.12 10.50
N MET A 194 -3.67 3.96 9.36
CA MET A 194 -3.63 2.70 8.61
C MET A 194 -2.93 1.58 9.39
N LEU A 195 -1.76 1.85 9.98
CA LEU A 195 -1.00 0.85 10.74
C LEU A 195 -1.70 0.50 12.08
N ASP A 196 -2.39 1.45 12.71
CA ASP A 196 -3.30 1.18 13.84
C ASP A 196 -4.44 0.22 13.45
N SER A 197 -5.10 0.48 12.32
CA SER A 197 -6.12 -0.42 11.77
C SER A 197 -5.58 -1.82 11.50
N MET A 198 -4.37 -1.96 10.93
CA MET A 198 -3.74 -3.26 10.70
C MET A 198 -3.51 -4.01 12.01
N ARG A 199 -3.04 -3.32 13.06
CA ARG A 199 -2.81 -3.90 14.40
C ARG A 199 -4.09 -4.37 15.07
N ARG A 200 -5.17 -3.57 15.01
CA ARG A 200 -6.47 -3.90 15.62
C ARG A 200 -7.17 -5.06 14.90
N PHE A 201 -7.16 -5.05 13.57
CA PHE A 201 -7.78 -6.10 12.75
C PHE A 201 -6.79 -7.18 12.27
N ARG A 202 -5.74 -7.47 13.04
CA ARG A 202 -4.69 -8.45 12.68
C ARG A 202 -5.22 -9.85 12.30
N ASN A 203 -6.38 -10.24 12.84
CA ASN A 203 -7.02 -11.54 12.59
C ASN A 203 -7.99 -11.55 11.39
N ASP A 204 -8.24 -10.41 10.73
CA ASP A 204 -9.10 -10.34 9.54
C ASP A 204 -8.25 -10.50 8.26
N GLU A 205 -8.34 -11.67 7.63
CA GLU A 205 -7.55 -12.04 6.46
C GLU A 205 -7.71 -11.05 5.28
N VAL A 206 -8.95 -10.63 5.01
CA VAL A 206 -9.27 -9.79 3.84
C VAL A 206 -8.80 -8.36 4.08
N LEU A 207 -8.94 -7.86 5.31
CA LEU A 207 -8.40 -6.57 5.71
C LEU A 207 -6.87 -6.57 5.73
N GLN A 208 -6.20 -7.63 6.23
CA GLN A 208 -4.75 -7.75 6.15
C GLN A 208 -4.27 -7.80 4.69
N ALA A 209 -4.97 -8.52 3.80
CA ALA A 209 -4.68 -8.54 2.38
C ALA A 209 -4.78 -7.13 1.74
N MET A 210 -5.94 -6.47 1.88
CA MET A 210 -6.14 -5.12 1.30
C MET A 210 -5.18 -4.07 1.88
N SER A 211 -4.89 -4.16 3.18
CA SER A 211 -4.01 -3.19 3.85
C SER A 211 -2.55 -3.36 3.41
N CYS A 212 -2.01 -4.58 3.36
CA CYS A 212 -0.69 -4.83 2.76
C CYS A 212 -0.62 -4.32 1.29
N TRP A 213 -1.68 -4.49 0.48
CA TRP A 213 -1.69 -3.94 -0.88
C TRP A 213 -1.59 -2.40 -0.91
N SER A 214 -2.23 -1.72 0.04
CA SER A 214 -2.13 -0.26 0.14
C SER A 214 -0.69 0.19 0.44
N LEU A 215 0.06 -0.58 1.23
CA LEU A 215 1.46 -0.29 1.55
C LEU A 215 2.37 -0.41 0.32
N VAL A 216 2.11 -1.34 -0.60
CA VAL A 216 2.86 -1.49 -1.87
C VAL A 216 2.95 -0.15 -2.60
N ASN A 217 1.80 0.51 -2.80
CA ASN A 217 1.70 1.74 -3.58
C ASN A 217 2.26 2.96 -2.83
N ILE A 218 2.06 3.01 -1.50
CA ILE A 218 2.55 4.11 -0.66
C ILE A 218 4.09 4.10 -0.58
N ALA A 219 4.70 2.91 -0.45
CA ALA A 219 6.16 2.75 -0.38
C ALA A 219 6.89 3.05 -1.70
N LEU A 220 6.19 3.29 -2.82
CA LEU A 220 6.79 3.78 -4.08
C LEU A 220 7.20 5.27 -4.01
N ALA A 221 6.68 6.03 -3.05
CA ALA A 221 7.09 7.41 -2.80
C ALA A 221 8.09 7.42 -1.62
N PRO A 222 9.37 7.81 -1.81
CA PRO A 222 10.41 7.72 -0.76
C PRO A 222 9.97 8.30 0.58
N ALA A 223 9.59 9.58 0.62
CA ALA A 223 9.09 10.27 1.82
C ALA A 223 7.87 9.62 2.53
N GLN A 224 7.22 8.63 1.92
CA GLN A 224 6.16 7.82 2.53
C GLN A 224 6.61 6.39 2.88
N LYS A 225 7.62 5.83 2.21
CA LYS A 225 8.38 4.65 2.66
C LYS A 225 9.02 4.92 4.03
N ASP A 226 9.62 6.10 4.19
CA ASP A 226 10.35 6.49 5.39
C ASP A 226 9.39 6.59 6.60
N VAL A 227 8.28 7.30 6.39
CA VAL A 227 7.17 7.40 7.36
C VAL A 227 6.55 6.02 7.65
N LEU A 228 6.46 5.13 6.66
CA LEU A 228 6.00 3.75 6.89
C LEU A 228 6.97 2.99 7.82
N ILE A 229 8.27 3.01 7.54
CA ILE A 229 9.28 2.29 8.34
C ILE A 229 9.33 2.87 9.76
N LYS A 230 9.43 4.20 9.90
CA LYS A 230 9.48 4.94 11.18
C LYS A 230 8.22 4.79 12.06
N LEU A 231 7.10 4.34 11.50
CA LEU A 231 5.85 4.05 12.21
C LEU A 231 5.53 2.54 12.36
N GLY A 232 6.46 1.68 11.94
CA GLY A 232 6.41 0.23 12.11
C GLY A 232 5.70 -0.55 11.00
N GLY A 233 5.88 -0.12 9.75
CA GLY A 233 5.27 -0.68 8.54
C GLY A 233 5.77 -2.08 8.18
N ILE A 234 7.03 -2.39 8.49
CA ILE A 234 7.63 -3.72 8.29
C ILE A 234 7.05 -4.70 9.32
N GLU A 235 6.91 -4.25 10.56
CA GLU A 235 6.39 -5.05 11.67
C GLU A 235 4.91 -5.39 11.46
N VAL A 236 4.05 -4.47 11.02
CA VAL A 236 2.65 -4.86 10.73
C VAL A 236 2.55 -5.80 9.53
N THR A 237 3.43 -5.66 8.53
CA THR A 237 3.46 -6.54 7.35
C THR A 237 3.93 -7.95 7.71
N THR A 238 4.97 -8.06 8.54
CA THR A 238 5.44 -9.35 9.07
C THR A 238 4.45 -9.95 10.07
N HIS A 239 3.75 -9.16 10.90
CA HIS A 239 2.65 -9.63 11.73
C HIS A 239 1.46 -10.16 10.90
N ALA A 240 1.13 -9.55 9.75
CA ALA A 240 0.13 -10.09 8.84
C ALA A 240 0.55 -11.47 8.28
N MET A 241 1.83 -11.61 7.88
CA MET A 241 2.39 -12.90 7.46
C MET A 241 2.43 -13.95 8.60
N ILE A 242 2.56 -13.52 9.86
CA ILE A 242 2.52 -14.38 11.05
C ILE A 242 1.09 -14.84 11.35
N ALA A 243 0.10 -13.95 11.26
CA ALA A 243 -1.30 -14.24 11.56
C ALA A 243 -1.98 -15.11 10.48
N HIS A 244 -1.61 -14.93 9.21
CA HIS A 244 -2.24 -15.61 8.07
C HIS A 244 -1.25 -16.48 7.26
N PRO A 245 -0.56 -17.45 7.88
CA PRO A 245 0.49 -18.23 7.23
C PRO A 245 0.00 -19.08 6.05
N TYR A 246 -1.30 -19.38 6.01
CA TYR A 246 -1.94 -20.20 4.97
C TYR A 246 -2.82 -19.40 4.00
N SER A 247 -2.88 -18.06 4.12
CA SER A 247 -3.55 -17.22 3.12
C SER A 247 -2.59 -16.88 1.97
N ALA A 248 -2.83 -17.44 0.79
CA ALA A 248 -2.07 -17.11 -0.40
C ALA A 248 -2.13 -15.60 -0.72
N GLU A 249 -3.29 -14.96 -0.49
CA GLU A 249 -3.48 -13.54 -0.78
C GLU A 249 -2.73 -12.65 0.20
N VAL A 250 -2.77 -12.93 1.51
CA VAL A 250 -2.00 -12.15 2.49
C VAL A 250 -0.49 -12.33 2.24
N GLN A 251 0.01 -13.56 2.05
CA GLN A 251 1.44 -13.77 1.79
C GLN A 251 1.89 -13.07 0.49
N PHE A 252 1.13 -13.19 -0.61
CA PHE A 252 1.44 -12.51 -1.88
C PHE A 252 1.53 -10.99 -1.71
N ARG A 253 0.55 -10.37 -1.05
CA ARG A 253 0.47 -8.91 -0.88
C ARG A 253 1.47 -8.39 0.14
N ALA A 254 1.73 -9.13 1.22
CA ALA A 254 2.73 -8.78 2.22
C ALA A 254 4.16 -8.89 1.67
N LEU A 255 4.48 -9.96 0.91
CA LEU A 255 5.76 -10.05 0.19
C LEU A 255 5.93 -8.90 -0.80
N PHE A 256 4.87 -8.53 -1.54
CA PHE A 256 4.94 -7.39 -2.46
C PHE A 256 5.18 -6.06 -1.72
N ALA A 257 4.60 -5.86 -0.53
CA ALA A 257 4.90 -4.69 0.30
C ALA A 257 6.36 -4.72 0.80
N LEU A 258 6.86 -5.88 1.24
CA LEU A 258 8.24 -6.05 1.67
C LEU A 258 9.26 -5.73 0.57
N ILE A 259 9.01 -6.06 -0.71
CA ILE A 259 9.91 -5.68 -1.82
C ILE A 259 10.23 -4.17 -1.79
N ASN A 260 9.19 -3.34 -1.63
CA ASN A 260 9.33 -1.87 -1.63
C ASN A 260 9.82 -1.31 -0.28
N LEU A 261 9.59 -2.03 0.82
CA LEU A 261 10.05 -1.60 2.15
C LEU A 261 11.52 -1.95 2.43
N VAL A 262 12.00 -3.12 2.00
CA VAL A 262 13.38 -3.60 2.29
C VAL A 262 14.41 -3.25 1.21
N ILE A 263 14.00 -2.65 0.09
CA ILE A 263 14.95 -2.18 -0.93
C ILE A 263 15.81 -1.04 -0.35
N PRO A 264 17.15 -1.14 -0.35
CA PRO A 264 17.99 -0.06 0.15
C PRO A 264 17.82 1.22 -0.68
N ARG A 265 17.89 2.36 0.00
CA ARG A 265 18.19 3.65 -0.64
C ARG A 265 19.48 3.54 -1.47
N VAL A 266 19.52 4.29 -2.58
CA VAL A 266 20.72 4.51 -3.39
C VAL A 266 20.81 6.00 -3.63
N ASP A 267 21.74 6.64 -2.94
CA ASP A 267 21.81 8.10 -2.87
C ASP A 267 22.14 8.70 -4.25
N GLY A 268 21.34 9.68 -4.67
CA GLY A 268 21.45 10.31 -6.00
C GLY A 268 20.89 9.50 -7.18
N ALA A 269 20.39 8.27 -6.99
CA ALA A 269 19.74 7.51 -8.05
C ALA A 269 18.24 7.85 -8.19
N PRO A 270 17.66 7.85 -9.41
CA PRO A 270 16.21 7.81 -9.57
C PRO A 270 15.65 6.52 -8.97
N ALA A 271 14.43 6.59 -8.42
CA ALA A 271 13.80 5.47 -7.71
C ALA A 271 13.84 4.16 -8.53
N ALA A 272 14.20 3.07 -7.85
CA ALA A 272 14.59 1.80 -8.46
C ALA A 272 13.51 1.21 -9.40
N PRO A 273 13.91 0.49 -10.46
CA PRO A 273 12.98 -0.08 -11.43
C PRO A 273 12.07 -1.13 -10.76
N ALA A 274 10.77 -0.88 -10.80
CA ALA A 274 9.76 -1.93 -10.58
C ALA A 274 9.94 -3.02 -11.65
N ALA A 275 9.70 -4.29 -11.28
CA ALA A 275 10.18 -5.47 -11.99
C ALA A 275 9.72 -5.61 -13.47
N ALA A 276 10.44 -4.96 -14.38
CA ALA A 276 10.45 -5.20 -15.82
C ALA A 276 11.83 -4.79 -16.39
N GLU A 277 12.42 -5.67 -17.21
CA GLU A 277 13.63 -5.46 -18.05
C GLU A 277 14.94 -5.01 -17.36
N ALA A 278 15.85 -5.97 -17.19
CA ALA A 278 17.31 -5.76 -17.33
C ALA A 278 17.68 -5.89 -18.83
N PRO A 279 18.89 -5.50 -19.35
CA PRO A 279 20.19 -5.34 -18.65
C PRO A 279 21.01 -4.12 -19.24
N PRO A 280 22.36 -4.13 -19.45
CA PRO A 280 23.48 -4.81 -18.81
C PRO A 280 24.64 -3.88 -18.34
N ASN A 281 25.68 -4.50 -17.77
CA ASN A 281 27.06 -4.00 -17.61
C ASN A 281 27.33 -2.84 -16.64
N GLY A 282 28.41 -2.97 -15.87
CA GLY A 282 28.90 -1.94 -14.95
C GLY A 282 30.14 -1.21 -15.46
N ALA A 283 30.31 0.02 -14.99
CA ALA A 283 31.57 0.75 -14.97
C ALA A 283 31.64 1.53 -13.65
N ALA A 284 32.71 1.36 -12.88
CA ALA A 284 32.94 2.18 -11.69
C ALA A 284 33.51 3.54 -12.12
N GLN A 285 32.81 4.63 -11.78
CA GLN A 285 33.33 5.99 -11.94
C GLN A 285 33.15 6.77 -10.64
N GLN A 286 34.28 7.10 -10.02
CA GLN A 286 34.34 7.96 -8.84
C GLN A 286 34.29 9.43 -9.28
N GLN A 287 33.36 10.21 -8.75
CA GLN A 287 33.44 11.67 -8.68
C GLN A 287 32.91 12.15 -7.31
N PRO A 288 33.37 13.32 -6.81
CA PRO A 288 33.49 13.53 -5.38
C PRO A 288 32.37 14.36 -4.75
N ASP A 289 32.15 14.08 -3.46
CA ASP A 289 31.86 14.97 -2.34
C ASP A 289 31.26 16.36 -2.68
N MET A 290 29.98 16.51 -2.38
CA MET A 290 29.43 17.77 -1.85
C MET A 290 28.64 17.45 -0.59
N ASP A 291 29.07 18.00 0.54
CA ASP A 291 28.43 17.76 1.83
C ASP A 291 26.98 18.28 1.84
N VAL A 292 26.05 17.43 2.23
CA VAL A 292 24.65 17.77 2.55
C VAL A 292 24.28 17.01 3.82
N ASP A 293 23.87 17.74 4.86
CA ASP A 293 23.49 17.19 6.17
C ASP A 293 22.14 16.43 6.09
N ASP A 294 22.16 15.17 5.63
CA ASP A 294 20.97 14.29 5.46
C ASP A 294 21.09 12.95 6.25
N ASP A 295 22.00 12.93 7.23
CA ASP A 295 22.52 11.71 7.89
C ASP A 295 21.56 11.06 8.93
N ASP A 296 20.55 11.80 9.41
CA ASP A 296 19.61 11.36 10.48
C ASP A 296 18.61 10.30 9.99
N ASP A 297 18.05 10.47 8.79
CA ASP A 297 16.90 9.67 8.35
C ASP A 297 17.33 8.27 7.86
N THR A 298 18.45 8.18 7.14
CA THR A 298 19.01 6.92 6.63
C THR A 298 19.49 5.99 7.75
N SER A 299 19.94 6.52 8.90
CA SER A 299 20.23 5.71 10.09
C SER A 299 18.97 4.95 10.54
N THR A 300 17.82 5.64 10.60
CA THR A 300 16.57 5.02 11.08
C THR A 300 16.00 3.93 10.15
N GLU A 301 16.15 4.05 8.82
CA GLU A 301 15.82 2.94 7.91
C GLU A 301 16.73 1.73 8.15
N LYS A 302 18.03 1.96 8.36
CA LYS A 302 18.98 0.87 8.59
C LYS A 302 18.70 0.17 9.91
N GLU A 303 18.59 0.91 11.02
CA GLU A 303 18.37 0.36 12.37
C GLU A 303 17.14 -0.57 12.41
N VAL A 304 16.00 -0.16 11.85
CA VAL A 304 14.78 -0.98 11.82
C VAL A 304 14.93 -2.22 10.93
N LEU A 305 15.70 -2.16 9.84
CA LEU A 305 15.99 -3.33 9.01
C LEU A 305 16.99 -4.29 9.68
N ASP A 306 18.01 -3.76 10.37
CA ASP A 306 19.02 -4.53 11.10
C ASP A 306 18.39 -5.33 12.25
N GLU A 307 17.39 -4.77 12.96
CA GLU A 307 16.62 -5.50 14.00
C GLU A 307 15.67 -6.58 13.43
N LEU A 308 15.16 -6.40 12.21
CA LEU A 308 14.08 -7.24 11.66
C LEU A 308 14.53 -8.25 10.59
N VAL A 309 15.74 -8.13 10.04
CA VAL A 309 16.20 -8.92 8.88
C VAL A 309 16.06 -10.42 9.07
N GLU A 310 16.46 -10.98 10.21
CA GLU A 310 16.35 -12.42 10.46
C GLU A 310 14.89 -12.89 10.41
N ARG A 311 13.98 -12.14 11.06
CA ARG A 311 12.54 -12.42 11.04
C ARG A 311 11.95 -12.30 9.64
N ILE A 312 12.40 -11.33 8.84
CA ILE A 312 11.95 -11.18 7.44
C ILE A 312 12.37 -12.42 6.64
N VAL A 313 13.64 -12.83 6.69
CA VAL A 313 14.13 -13.99 5.94
C VAL A 313 13.41 -15.28 6.37
N GLU A 314 13.24 -15.53 7.67
CA GLU A 314 12.43 -16.65 8.18
C GLU A 314 11.03 -16.68 7.58
N LEU A 315 10.31 -15.55 7.60
CA LEU A 315 8.92 -15.47 7.14
C LEU A 315 8.82 -15.63 5.62
N VAL A 316 9.77 -15.08 4.87
CA VAL A 316 9.87 -15.24 3.41
C VAL A 316 10.11 -16.71 3.05
N VAL A 317 11.11 -17.36 3.66
CA VAL A 317 11.41 -18.78 3.41
C VAL A 317 10.26 -19.69 3.85
N ARG A 318 9.58 -19.36 4.95
CA ARG A 318 8.35 -20.06 5.36
C ARG A 318 7.24 -19.93 4.33
N ALA A 319 6.99 -18.73 3.79
CA ALA A 319 6.02 -18.51 2.72
C ALA A 319 6.39 -19.29 1.45
N MET A 320 7.68 -19.35 1.07
CA MET A 320 8.16 -20.17 -0.05
C MET A 320 7.90 -21.66 0.17
N LYS A 321 8.12 -22.17 1.40
CA LYS A 321 7.83 -23.58 1.74
C LYS A 321 6.33 -23.89 1.74
N THR A 322 5.48 -23.00 2.23
CA THR A 322 4.02 -23.18 2.24
C THR A 322 3.39 -23.05 0.85
N PHE A 323 3.91 -22.18 0.00
CA PHE A 323 3.38 -21.89 -1.33
C PHE A 323 4.34 -22.28 -2.46
N CYS A 324 5.06 -23.40 -2.29
CA CYS A 324 6.08 -23.87 -3.23
C CYS A 324 5.55 -24.19 -4.64
N SER A 325 4.23 -24.32 -4.83
CA SER A 325 3.60 -24.46 -6.15
C SER A 325 3.22 -23.13 -6.82
N SER A 326 3.39 -21.98 -6.14
CA SER A 326 2.92 -20.67 -6.60
C SER A 326 4.09 -19.82 -7.13
N GLU A 327 4.32 -19.88 -8.45
CA GLU A 327 5.33 -19.09 -9.18
C GLU A 327 5.27 -17.60 -8.79
N SER A 328 4.07 -17.03 -8.67
CA SER A 328 3.87 -15.60 -8.39
C SER A 328 4.16 -15.17 -6.94
N ILE A 329 4.14 -16.11 -5.98
CA ILE A 329 4.59 -15.91 -4.59
C ILE A 329 6.12 -16.12 -4.50
N LEU A 330 6.65 -17.18 -5.13
CA LEU A 330 8.08 -17.47 -5.15
C LEU A 330 8.89 -16.37 -5.83
N ASN A 331 8.40 -15.82 -6.94
CA ASN A 331 8.93 -14.63 -7.60
C ASN A 331 9.13 -13.46 -6.62
N ARG A 332 8.09 -13.15 -5.84
CA ARG A 332 8.11 -12.05 -4.87
C ARG A 332 9.02 -12.34 -3.68
N ALA A 333 9.03 -13.58 -3.20
CA ALA A 333 9.96 -14.02 -2.16
C ALA A 333 11.42 -13.89 -2.60
N CYS A 334 11.77 -14.34 -3.81
CA CYS A 334 13.10 -14.17 -4.38
C CYS A 334 13.48 -12.69 -4.54
N LEU A 335 12.55 -11.80 -4.88
CA LEU A 335 12.80 -10.35 -4.91
C LEU A 335 13.05 -9.75 -3.52
N VAL A 336 12.34 -10.18 -2.47
CA VAL A 336 12.63 -9.75 -1.08
C VAL A 336 14.03 -10.20 -0.65
N LEU A 337 14.38 -11.48 -0.88
CA LEU A 337 15.71 -12.01 -0.56
C LEU A 337 16.82 -11.33 -1.38
N HIS A 338 16.54 -10.99 -2.64
CA HIS A 338 17.46 -10.24 -3.49
C HIS A 338 17.73 -8.84 -2.93
N ASN A 339 16.68 -8.10 -2.58
CA ASN A 339 16.82 -6.74 -2.03
C ASN A 339 17.59 -6.73 -0.71
N LEU A 340 17.35 -7.70 0.17
CA LEU A 340 18.16 -7.88 1.39
C LEU A 340 19.63 -8.22 1.06
N SER A 341 19.89 -9.05 0.04
CA SER A 341 21.26 -9.38 -0.39
C SER A 341 22.04 -8.23 -1.03
N LEU A 342 21.43 -7.06 -1.21
CA LEU A 342 22.16 -5.86 -1.62
C LEU A 342 23.04 -5.30 -0.49
N ARG A 343 22.69 -5.55 0.79
CA ARG A 343 23.53 -5.22 1.96
C ARG A 343 24.33 -6.45 2.40
N GLN A 344 25.66 -6.37 2.32
CA GLN A 344 26.56 -7.47 2.71
C GLN A 344 26.39 -7.89 4.18
N GLU A 345 25.97 -6.95 5.03
CA GLU A 345 25.67 -7.14 6.46
C GLU A 345 24.53 -8.16 6.70
N TYR A 346 23.64 -8.37 5.72
CA TYR A 346 22.50 -9.30 5.81
C TYR A 346 22.80 -10.69 5.23
N HIS A 347 23.98 -10.88 4.63
CA HIS A 347 24.40 -12.19 4.14
C HIS A 347 24.46 -13.29 5.23
N PRO A 348 24.84 -13.02 6.50
CA PRO A 348 24.72 -14.02 7.57
C PRO A 348 23.28 -14.49 7.77
N SER A 349 22.30 -13.59 7.86
CA SER A 349 20.89 -13.94 8.03
C SER A 349 20.36 -14.77 6.86
N LEU A 350 20.76 -14.44 5.63
CA LEU A 350 20.42 -15.19 4.42
C LEU A 350 21.11 -16.56 4.32
N LEU A 351 22.32 -16.72 4.87
CA LEU A 351 23.07 -17.98 4.89
C LEU A 351 22.64 -18.93 6.01
N TRP A 352 22.30 -18.40 7.18
CA TRP A 352 22.03 -19.21 8.38
C TRP A 352 20.54 -19.43 8.67
N THR A 353 19.62 -18.76 7.96
CA THR A 353 18.19 -19.12 8.01
C THR A 353 17.97 -20.49 7.36
N PRO A 354 17.43 -21.50 8.07
CA PRO A 354 17.26 -22.85 7.54
C PRO A 354 16.45 -22.89 6.24
N ASN A 355 16.86 -23.72 5.28
CA ASN A 355 16.31 -23.83 3.92
C ASN A 355 16.47 -22.60 3.01
N CYS A 356 16.99 -21.46 3.45
CA CYS A 356 17.01 -20.24 2.64
C CYS A 356 17.79 -20.42 1.33
N TYR A 357 19.02 -20.91 1.43
CA TYR A 357 19.89 -21.16 0.28
C TYR A 357 19.32 -22.26 -0.63
N GLN A 358 18.89 -23.39 -0.05
CA GLN A 358 18.31 -24.52 -0.78
C GLN A 358 17.02 -24.13 -1.51
N MET A 359 16.20 -23.24 -0.95
CA MET A 359 14.96 -22.79 -1.58
C MET A 359 15.24 -21.91 -2.81
N LEU A 360 16.30 -21.09 -2.80
CA LEU A 360 16.74 -20.33 -3.97
C LEU A 360 17.21 -21.27 -5.09
N GLU A 361 18.04 -22.28 -4.77
CA GLU A 361 18.50 -23.29 -5.74
C GLU A 361 17.33 -24.14 -6.29
N TRP A 362 16.38 -24.49 -5.43
CA TRP A 362 15.17 -25.23 -5.80
C TRP A 362 14.26 -24.40 -6.71
N CYS A 363 14.05 -23.11 -6.40
CA CYS A 363 13.30 -22.19 -7.24
C CYS A 363 13.94 -22.07 -8.62
N MET A 364 15.27 -21.87 -8.70
CA MET A 364 16.00 -21.85 -9.97
C MET A 364 15.83 -23.16 -10.76
N SER A 365 15.86 -24.31 -10.08
CA SER A 365 15.77 -25.62 -10.70
C SER A 365 14.40 -25.93 -11.31
N ASN A 366 13.32 -25.43 -10.70
CA ASN A 366 11.94 -25.77 -11.07
C ASN A 366 11.26 -24.67 -11.91
N TYR A 367 11.43 -23.39 -11.59
CA TYR A 367 10.73 -22.26 -12.22
C TYR A 367 11.57 -21.59 -13.32
N ARG A 368 11.91 -22.36 -14.36
CA ARG A 368 12.83 -21.93 -15.45
C ARG A 368 12.21 -20.94 -16.44
N SER A 369 10.89 -20.79 -16.41
CA SER A 369 10.09 -19.86 -17.21
C SER A 369 10.21 -18.41 -16.73
N ASP A 370 10.17 -18.20 -15.42
CA ASP A 370 10.13 -16.88 -14.81
C ASP A 370 11.52 -16.24 -14.77
N GLN A 371 11.78 -15.35 -15.72
CA GLN A 371 13.05 -14.64 -15.85
C GLN A 371 13.36 -13.75 -14.62
N VAL A 372 12.35 -13.21 -13.94
CA VAL A 372 12.54 -12.32 -12.78
C VAL A 372 12.89 -13.13 -11.53
N LEU A 373 12.23 -14.28 -11.33
CA LEU A 373 12.61 -15.26 -10.31
C LEU A 373 14.02 -15.79 -10.54
N GLN A 374 14.37 -16.16 -11.78
CA GLN A 374 15.72 -16.65 -12.13
C GLN A 374 16.80 -15.58 -11.87
N GLN A 375 16.59 -14.33 -12.33
CA GLN A 375 17.55 -13.24 -12.14
C GLN A 375 17.71 -12.88 -10.65
N SER A 376 16.61 -12.76 -9.91
CA SER A 376 16.65 -12.41 -8.48
C SER A 376 17.31 -13.51 -7.64
N ALA A 377 16.94 -14.78 -7.84
CA ALA A 377 17.54 -15.92 -7.13
C ALA A 377 19.01 -16.13 -7.48
N ALA A 378 19.38 -16.12 -8.77
CA ALA A 378 20.77 -16.27 -9.20
C ALA A 378 21.65 -15.11 -8.71
N GLY A 379 21.14 -13.87 -8.74
CA GLY A 379 21.83 -12.70 -8.19
C GLY A 379 22.05 -12.81 -6.68
N THR A 380 21.05 -13.31 -5.94
CA THR A 380 21.16 -13.55 -4.50
C THR A 380 22.24 -14.59 -4.21
N LEU A 381 22.14 -15.79 -4.81
CA LEU A 381 23.09 -16.88 -4.64
C LEU A 381 24.52 -16.47 -5.03
N HIS A 382 24.69 -15.65 -6.07
CA HIS A 382 26.01 -15.14 -6.45
C HIS A 382 26.64 -14.26 -5.36
N ARG A 383 25.89 -13.32 -4.75
CA ARG A 383 26.39 -12.46 -3.66
C ARG A 383 26.72 -13.26 -2.40
N LEU A 384 25.89 -14.24 -2.06
CA LEU A 384 26.17 -15.18 -0.96
C LEU A 384 27.42 -16.01 -1.25
N GLN A 385 27.57 -16.56 -2.45
CA GLN A 385 28.73 -17.36 -2.84
C GLN A 385 30.03 -16.55 -2.89
N LEU A 386 29.99 -15.27 -3.30
CA LEU A 386 31.14 -14.36 -3.16
C LEU A 386 31.55 -14.20 -1.69
N THR A 387 30.57 -14.12 -0.79
CA THR A 387 30.80 -13.99 0.67
C THR A 387 31.31 -15.27 1.31
N LEU A 388 30.89 -16.45 0.82
CA LEU A 388 31.50 -17.72 1.18
C LEU A 388 32.92 -17.85 0.60
N SER A 389 33.20 -17.27 -0.58
CA SER A 389 34.51 -17.35 -1.22
C SER A 389 35.59 -16.50 -0.54
N SER A 390 35.23 -15.42 0.16
CA SER A 390 36.17 -14.56 0.89
C SER A 390 36.64 -15.14 2.23
N SER A 391 36.02 -16.23 2.71
CA SER A 391 36.38 -16.88 3.97
C SER A 391 36.20 -18.39 3.90
N GLU A 392 37.31 -19.13 3.75
CA GLU A 392 37.27 -20.59 3.71
C GLU A 392 36.67 -21.21 4.99
N THR A 393 36.92 -20.60 6.16
CA THR A 393 36.33 -21.07 7.42
C THR A 393 34.82 -20.87 7.46
N LEU A 394 34.30 -19.78 6.88
CA LEU A 394 32.86 -19.58 6.70
C LEU A 394 32.28 -20.63 5.74
N ARG A 395 32.91 -20.84 4.58
CA ARG A 395 32.51 -21.85 3.58
C ARG A 395 32.47 -23.26 4.17
N HIS A 396 33.50 -23.66 4.93
CA HIS A 396 33.54 -24.99 5.56
C HIS A 396 32.44 -25.13 6.63
N ARG A 397 32.20 -24.12 7.46
CA ARG A 397 31.08 -24.14 8.43
C ARG A 397 29.71 -24.21 7.74
N PHE A 398 29.51 -23.43 6.68
CA PHE A 398 28.26 -23.39 5.92
C PHE A 398 27.98 -24.76 5.27
N ASN A 399 28.94 -25.32 4.54
CA ASN A 399 28.79 -26.64 3.91
C ASN A 399 28.51 -27.75 4.93
N SER A 400 29.14 -27.71 6.12
CA SER A 400 28.84 -28.65 7.21
C SER A 400 27.43 -28.50 7.77
N ALA A 401 26.94 -27.27 7.94
CA ALA A 401 25.57 -27.01 8.38
C ALA A 401 24.52 -27.43 7.34
N LEU A 402 24.79 -27.16 6.06
CA LEU A 402 23.94 -27.55 4.93
C LEU A 402 23.77 -29.07 4.85
N ALA A 403 24.86 -29.82 5.01
CA ALA A 403 24.85 -31.28 5.07
C ALA A 403 24.08 -31.81 6.30
N ALA A 404 24.23 -31.15 7.45
CA ALA A 404 23.49 -31.51 8.67
C ALA A 404 21.97 -31.25 8.53
N GLU A 405 21.56 -30.14 7.91
CA GLU A 405 20.13 -29.88 7.63
C GLU A 405 19.55 -30.91 6.65
N GLN A 406 20.28 -31.26 5.58
CA GLN A 406 19.87 -32.30 4.64
C GLN A 406 19.72 -33.67 5.32
N GLN A 407 20.68 -34.07 6.17
CA GLN A 407 20.62 -35.31 6.94
C GLN A 407 19.40 -35.34 7.89
N MET A 408 19.18 -34.26 8.65
CA MET A 408 18.03 -34.15 9.57
C MET A 408 16.69 -34.22 8.83
N SER A 409 16.59 -33.58 7.66
CA SER A 409 15.39 -33.61 6.80
C SER A 409 15.11 -35.02 6.26
N LEU A 410 16.14 -35.72 5.78
CA LEU A 410 16.03 -37.11 5.32
C LEU A 410 15.61 -38.06 6.45
N GLU A 411 16.19 -37.90 7.64
CA GLU A 411 15.80 -38.70 8.81
C GLU A 411 14.36 -38.42 9.26
N GLN A 412 13.90 -37.16 9.23
CA GLN A 412 12.51 -36.84 9.53
C GLN A 412 11.56 -37.50 8.53
N ALA A 413 11.81 -37.35 7.22
CA ALA A 413 11.00 -37.96 6.18
C ALA A 413 10.99 -39.50 6.28
N HIS A 414 12.12 -40.12 6.66
CA HIS A 414 12.19 -41.57 6.90
C HIS A 414 11.34 -42.01 8.10
N ARG A 415 11.36 -41.27 9.21
CA ARG A 415 10.52 -41.55 10.40
C ARG A 415 9.03 -41.38 10.09
N GLU A 416 8.66 -40.33 9.35
CA GLU A 416 7.28 -40.09 8.92
C GLU A 416 6.79 -41.21 7.98
N ALA A 417 7.61 -41.65 7.03
CA ALA A 417 7.29 -42.79 6.16
C ALA A 417 7.13 -44.11 6.94
N MET A 418 7.94 -44.36 7.97
CA MET A 418 7.79 -45.54 8.83
C MET A 418 6.48 -45.50 9.64
N MET A 419 6.14 -44.36 10.25
CA MET A 419 4.86 -44.22 10.96
C MET A 419 3.64 -44.40 10.03
N LEU A 420 3.70 -43.92 8.78
CA LEU A 420 2.64 -44.14 7.80
C LEU A 420 2.52 -45.61 7.38
N HIS A 421 3.64 -46.33 7.26
CA HIS A 421 3.63 -47.77 6.99
C HIS A 421 3.05 -48.57 8.16
N GLU A 422 3.44 -48.26 9.40
CA GLU A 422 2.86 -48.90 10.60
C GLU A 422 1.36 -48.64 10.72
N GLN A 423 0.88 -47.42 10.42
CA GLN A 423 -0.55 -47.09 10.38
C GLN A 423 -1.29 -47.85 9.28
N PHE A 424 -0.70 -48.00 8.09
CA PHE A 424 -1.28 -48.77 7.00
C PHE A 424 -1.41 -50.25 7.35
N ASP A 425 -0.36 -50.85 7.93
CA ASP A 425 -0.34 -52.26 8.34
C ASP A 425 -1.34 -52.52 9.47
N GLN A 426 -1.48 -51.60 10.44
CA GLN A 426 -2.50 -51.66 11.48
C GLN A 426 -3.93 -51.58 10.90
N ALA A 427 -4.17 -50.69 9.93
CA ALA A 427 -5.45 -50.57 9.25
C ALA A 427 -5.78 -51.82 8.41
N ALA A 428 -4.79 -52.40 7.72
CA ALA A 428 -4.94 -53.63 6.97
C ALA A 428 -5.23 -54.84 7.89
N ALA A 429 -4.55 -54.94 9.04
CA ALA A 429 -4.80 -55.97 10.04
C ALA A 429 -6.20 -55.85 10.67
N ALA A 430 -6.67 -54.63 10.95
CA ALA A 430 -8.03 -54.38 11.42
C ALA A 430 -9.07 -54.83 10.37
N ALA A 431 -8.93 -54.40 9.12
CA ALA A 431 -9.83 -54.79 8.03
C ALA A 431 -9.83 -56.30 7.75
N ALA A 432 -8.71 -57.00 7.97
CA ALA A 432 -8.65 -58.46 7.89
C ALA A 432 -9.40 -59.15 9.05
N SER A 433 -9.50 -58.51 10.22
CA SER A 433 -10.22 -59.05 11.38
C SER A 433 -11.75 -58.87 11.32
N GLU A 434 -12.25 -57.95 10.49
CA GLU A 434 -13.70 -57.69 10.29
C GLU A 434 -14.35 -58.56 9.20
N GLN A 435 -13.69 -59.63 8.73
CA GLN A 435 -14.33 -60.56 7.79
C GLN A 435 -15.58 -61.21 8.43
N PRO A 436 -16.76 -61.14 7.81
CA PRO A 436 -17.98 -61.73 8.37
C PRO A 436 -17.89 -63.26 8.35
N PRO A 437 -18.47 -63.95 9.37
CA PRO A 437 -18.39 -65.40 9.46
C PRO A 437 -19.02 -66.09 8.24
N SER A 438 -18.37 -67.16 7.80
CA SER A 438 -18.77 -67.95 6.64
C SER A 438 -20.16 -68.55 6.78
N ARG A 439 -20.98 -68.46 5.73
CA ARG A 439 -22.31 -69.08 5.65
C ARG A 439 -22.25 -70.60 5.52
N GLU A 440 -21.96 -71.30 6.62
CA GLU A 440 -22.07 -72.76 6.73
C GLU A 440 -22.86 -73.23 7.98
N GLU A 441 -23.85 -72.45 8.42
CA GLU A 441 -24.85 -72.94 9.38
C GLU A 441 -26.23 -72.27 9.12
N ALA A 442 -27.01 -72.89 8.24
CA ALA A 442 -28.35 -72.41 7.84
C ALA A 442 -29.29 -73.57 7.43
N THR A 443 -29.25 -74.68 8.17
CA THR A 443 -30.01 -75.91 7.87
C THR A 443 -30.73 -76.47 9.12
N ALA A 444 -31.60 -75.66 9.73
CA ALA A 444 -32.57 -76.12 10.72
C ALA A 444 -33.81 -75.19 10.76
N GLU A 445 -34.92 -75.71 11.29
CA GLU A 445 -36.09 -74.97 11.80
C GLU A 445 -36.87 -74.02 10.86
N THR A 446 -37.60 -74.61 9.91
CA THR A 446 -38.91 -74.08 9.50
C THR A 446 -39.95 -75.21 9.47
N THR A 447 -40.42 -75.63 10.65
CA THR A 447 -41.43 -76.69 10.78
C THR A 447 -42.39 -76.44 11.95
N LEU A 448 -43.38 -75.55 11.76
CA LEU A 448 -44.71 -75.57 12.38
C LEU A 448 -45.62 -74.49 11.75
#